data_AF-A0A126WYL4-F1
#
_entry.id   AF-A0A126WYL4-F1
#
_cell.length_a   1.000
_cell.length_b   1.000
_cell.length_c   1.000
_cell.angle_alpha   90.00
_cell.angle_beta   90.00
_cell.angle_gamma   90.00
#
_symmetry.space_group_name_H-M   'P 1'
#
loop_
_entity.id
_entity.type
_entity.pdbx_description
1 polymer ?
#
loop_
_entity_poly.entity_id
_entity_poly.type
_entity_poly.pdbx_seq_one_letter_code
_entity_poly.pdbx_strand_id
1 'polypeptide(L)'
;MELRRVSAPGYLLNSDDREFNVDEPYEASPQENRKAATAMSNVLSVLTHYSQMTGKVVCGKRCCLSGMDLLDASLNISLGRIKQSFVLADPNLFDMPIVYASDAFLRLTGYARHEVLGLNCRFLSGLDTDPSTQFLIKECIQAERPCTVRILNYRKDKTSFWNFLHISPVRNATGKVIFLANSSF
;
A
#
# COMPACT_ATOMS: atom_id res chain seq x y z
N MET A 1 20.70 -61.53 32.49
CA MET A 1 20.03 -60.84 33.61
C MET A 1 21.13 -60.20 34.44
N GLU A 2 21.31 -58.90 34.65
CA GLU A 2 20.69 -57.61 34.26
C GLU A 2 21.88 -56.59 34.35
N LEU A 3 22.20 -55.67 33.41
CA LEU A 3 21.55 -54.41 33.01
C LEU A 3 21.27 -53.46 34.19
N ARG A 4 22.08 -52.41 34.45
CA ARG A 4 21.99 -51.01 33.94
C ARG A 4 22.74 -50.13 34.98
N ARG A 5 23.20 -48.90 34.78
CA ARG A 5 23.31 -47.93 33.66
C ARG A 5 24.33 -46.87 34.13
N VAL A 6 25.10 -46.37 33.17
CA VAL A 6 26.10 -45.29 33.29
C VAL A 6 25.41 -43.93 33.51
N SER A 7 25.95 -43.08 34.39
CA SER A 7 25.71 -41.62 34.41
C SER A 7 27.01 -40.90 34.12
N ALA A 8 27.00 -40.00 33.13
CA ALA A 8 28.09 -39.11 32.78
C ALA A 8 27.89 -37.73 33.43
N PRO A 9 28.96 -36.95 33.65
CA PRO A 9 28.95 -35.77 34.53
C PRO A 9 28.42 -34.51 33.82
N GLY A 10 27.70 -33.68 34.59
CA GLY A 10 27.27 -32.36 34.18
C GLY A 10 28.44 -31.40 33.99
N TYR A 11 28.43 -30.66 32.88
CA TYR A 11 29.30 -29.52 32.66
C TYR A 11 28.50 -28.24 32.86
N LEU A 12 29.04 -27.40 33.74
CA LEU A 12 28.58 -26.09 34.13
C LEU A 12 28.55 -25.12 32.94
N LEU A 13 27.45 -24.37 32.89
CA LEU A 13 27.24 -23.16 32.10
C LEU A 13 28.34 -22.13 32.41
N ASN A 14 28.98 -21.59 31.37
CA ASN A 14 29.68 -20.33 31.47
C ASN A 14 28.96 -19.34 30.55
N SER A 15 28.23 -18.43 31.19
CA SER A 15 27.48 -17.33 30.62
C SER A 15 28.42 -16.27 30.07
N ASP A 16 28.36 -16.02 28.76
CA ASP A 16 28.73 -14.72 28.18
C ASP A 16 27.50 -14.21 27.42
N ASP A 17 26.43 -13.97 28.20
CA ASP A 17 25.25 -13.23 27.79
C ASP A 17 25.64 -11.76 27.63
N ARG A 18 26.24 -11.42 26.49
CA ARG A 18 26.16 -10.03 26.01
C ARG A 18 24.74 -9.81 25.52
N GLU A 19 23.91 -9.32 26.43
CA GLU A 19 22.64 -8.66 26.12
C GLU A 19 22.82 -7.75 24.91
N PHE A 20 22.27 -8.18 23.77
CA PHE A 20 21.98 -7.28 22.65
C PHE A 20 20.90 -6.33 23.16
N ASN A 21 21.32 -5.14 23.59
CA ASN A 21 20.39 -4.09 23.98
C ASN A 21 19.45 -3.81 22.79
N VAL A 22 18.19 -4.06 23.07
CA VAL A 22 17.02 -3.90 22.22
C VAL A 22 16.89 -2.44 21.82
N ASP A 23 16.75 -2.20 20.51
CA ASP A 23 16.20 -1.01 19.85
C ASP A 23 15.89 0.19 20.76
N GLU A 24 16.92 0.96 21.10
CA GLU A 24 16.72 2.31 21.62
C GLU A 24 16.13 3.15 20.46
N PRO A 25 14.99 3.84 20.65
CA PRO A 25 14.49 4.76 19.65
C PRO A 25 15.57 5.80 19.38
N TYR A 26 16.11 5.83 18.16
CA TYR A 26 17.07 6.85 17.77
C TYR A 26 16.39 8.23 17.85
N GLU A 27 16.65 8.96 18.93
CA GLU A 27 16.22 10.36 19.07
C GLU A 27 17.19 11.27 18.32
N ALA A 28 16.66 12.04 17.38
CA ALA A 28 17.45 13.02 16.66
C ALA A 28 18.07 14.03 17.63
N SER A 29 19.35 14.35 17.43
CA SER A 29 20.06 15.30 18.27
C SER A 29 19.42 16.70 18.21
N PRO A 30 19.58 17.54 19.25
CA PRO A 30 19.09 18.92 19.23
C PRO A 30 19.59 19.73 18.02
N GLN A 31 20.80 19.41 17.52
CA GLN A 31 21.36 20.04 16.34
C GLN A 31 20.65 19.60 15.05
N GLU A 32 20.31 18.33 14.91
CA GLU A 32 19.52 17.81 13.79
C GLU A 32 18.12 18.38 13.79
N ASN A 33 17.47 18.45 14.96
CA ASN A 33 16.16 19.10 15.12
C ASN A 33 16.19 20.57 14.69
N ARG A 34 17.24 21.31 15.10
CA ARG A 34 17.41 22.71 14.69
C ARG A 34 17.68 22.86 13.20
N LYS A 35 18.51 21.98 12.61
CA LYS A 35 18.77 21.96 11.16
C LYS A 35 17.49 21.68 10.38
N ALA A 36 16.70 20.69 10.79
CA ALA A 36 15.41 20.36 10.19
C ALA A 36 14.43 21.54 10.28
N ALA A 37 14.29 22.16 11.45
CA ALA A 37 13.43 23.33 11.63
C ALA A 37 13.86 24.52 10.73
N THR A 38 15.17 24.73 10.60
CA THR A 38 15.71 25.77 9.72
C THR A 38 15.42 25.48 8.25
N ALA A 39 15.62 24.23 7.81
CA ALA A 39 15.31 23.82 6.45
C ALA A 39 13.82 23.99 6.13
N MET A 40 12.93 23.63 7.06
CA MET A 40 11.49 23.84 6.92
C MET A 40 11.12 25.32 6.80
N SER A 41 11.71 26.18 7.64
CA SER A 41 11.49 27.63 7.58
C SER A 41 11.92 28.23 6.24
N ASN A 42 13.07 27.80 5.71
CA ASN A 42 13.56 28.23 4.41
C ASN A 42 12.62 27.82 3.27
N VAL A 43 12.16 26.56 3.26
CA VAL A 43 11.19 26.07 2.28
C VAL A 43 9.90 26.89 2.34
N LEU A 44 9.37 27.12 3.55
CA LEU A 44 8.16 27.91 3.73
C LEU A 44 8.34 29.34 3.20
N SER A 45 9.48 29.98 3.48
CA SER A 45 9.80 31.32 3.00
C SER A 45 9.78 31.42 1.47
N VAL A 46 10.43 30.48 0.77
CA VAL A 46 10.45 30.42 -0.70
C VAL A 46 9.04 30.24 -1.26
N LEU A 47 8.26 29.34 -0.66
CA LEU A 47 6.89 29.08 -1.09
C LEU A 47 5.97 30.28 -0.85
N THR A 48 6.09 30.97 0.28
CA THR A 48 5.34 32.20 0.56
C THR A 48 5.69 33.30 -0.45
N HIS A 49 6.97 33.48 -0.77
CA HIS A 49 7.40 34.43 -1.79
C HIS A 49 6.82 34.11 -3.17
N TYR A 50 6.89 32.84 -3.59
CA TYR A 50 6.29 32.40 -4.85
C TYR A 50 4.77 32.61 -4.88
N SER A 51 4.09 32.36 -3.76
CA SER A 51 2.65 32.58 -3.61
C SER A 51 2.26 34.05 -3.82
N GLN A 52 3.02 34.97 -3.22
CA GLN A 52 2.83 36.42 -3.41
C GLN A 52 3.04 36.84 -4.87
N MET A 53 4.04 36.28 -5.55
CA MET A 53 4.33 36.64 -6.96
C MET A 53 3.33 36.04 -7.96
N THR A 54 2.74 34.88 -7.66
CA THR A 54 1.92 34.13 -8.63
C THR A 54 0.43 34.11 -8.31
N GLY A 55 0.02 34.64 -7.15
CA GLY A 55 -1.36 34.58 -6.66
C GLY A 55 -1.85 33.17 -6.28
N LYS A 56 -0.99 32.14 -6.35
CA LYS A 56 -1.32 30.77 -5.95
C LYS A 56 -1.05 30.59 -4.46
N VAL A 57 -2.07 30.29 -3.66
CA VAL A 57 -1.93 30.15 -2.19
C VAL A 57 -1.15 28.88 -1.84
N VAL A 58 -0.09 29.01 -1.04
CA VAL A 58 0.60 27.88 -0.41
C VAL A 58 -0.03 27.66 0.97
N CYS A 59 -0.58 26.47 1.21
CA CYS A 59 -1.17 26.12 2.50
C CYS A 59 -0.12 25.43 3.40
N GLY A 60 0.05 25.91 4.63
CA GLY A 60 0.85 25.25 5.66
C GLY A 60 0.17 24.01 6.28
N LYS A 61 -1.08 23.74 5.90
CA LYS A 61 -1.73 22.45 6.16
C LYS A 61 -1.31 21.52 5.03
N ARG A 62 -1.02 20.25 5.34
CA ARG A 62 -1.01 19.18 4.32
C ARG A 62 -2.26 19.40 3.48
N CYS A 63 -2.11 19.68 2.18
CA CYS A 63 -3.24 19.73 1.27
C CYS A 63 -3.80 18.31 1.21
N CYS A 64 -4.67 17.97 2.15
CA CYS A 64 -5.62 16.90 1.99
C CYS A 64 -6.51 17.37 0.85
N LEU A 65 -6.17 16.99 -0.37
CA LEU A 65 -7.13 16.95 -1.47
C LEU A 65 -8.31 16.14 -0.91
N SER A 66 -9.41 16.86 -0.70
CA SER A 66 -10.71 16.39 -0.22
C SER A 66 -10.88 14.86 -0.23
N GLY A 67 -10.89 14.24 0.94
CA GLY A 67 -11.61 12.98 1.18
C GLY A 67 -10.98 11.68 0.69
N MET A 68 -9.75 11.68 0.16
CA MET A 68 -8.99 10.44 -0.03
C MET A 68 -7.76 10.50 0.86
N ASP A 69 -7.70 9.63 1.87
CA ASP A 69 -6.51 9.46 2.70
C ASP A 69 -5.34 9.12 1.79
N LEU A 70 -4.50 10.12 1.53
CA LEU A 70 -3.29 9.96 0.75
C LEU A 70 -2.43 8.97 1.53
N LEU A 71 -2.15 7.80 0.94
CA LEU A 71 -1.22 6.83 1.54
C LEU A 71 0.04 7.56 2.00
N ASP A 72 0.57 7.17 3.15
CA ASP A 72 1.77 7.79 3.69
C ASP A 72 2.88 7.81 2.65
N ALA A 73 3.66 8.89 2.62
CA ALA A 73 4.69 9.08 1.60
C ALA A 73 5.69 7.90 1.58
N SER A 74 6.03 7.35 2.76
CA SER A 74 6.92 6.20 2.87
C SER A 74 6.32 4.95 2.22
N LEU A 75 5.03 4.72 2.40
CA LEU A 75 4.31 3.59 1.80
C LEU A 75 4.23 3.76 0.29
N ASN A 76 3.89 4.95 -0.21
CA ASN A 76 3.83 5.24 -1.64
C ASN A 76 5.19 5.01 -2.33
N ILE A 77 6.29 5.50 -1.73
CA ILE A 77 7.65 5.26 -2.24
C ILE A 77 7.97 3.76 -2.26
N SER A 78 7.57 3.02 -1.23
CA SER A 78 7.80 1.57 -1.15
C SER A 78 7.02 0.80 -2.21
N LEU A 79 5.74 1.12 -2.38
CA LEU A 79 4.88 0.52 -3.41
C LEU A 79 5.37 0.85 -4.84
N GLY A 80 5.96 2.03 -5.06
CA GLY A 80 6.52 2.43 -6.36
C GLY A 80 7.72 1.61 -6.84
N ARG A 81 8.36 0.85 -5.93
CA ARG A 81 9.45 -0.07 -6.30
C ARG A 81 8.94 -1.36 -6.93
N ILE A 82 7.71 -1.75 -6.64
CA ILE A 82 7.08 -2.96 -7.16
C ILE A 82 6.78 -2.77 -8.66
N LYS A 83 7.27 -3.68 -9.50
CA LYS A 83 7.17 -3.58 -10.97
C LYS A 83 6.00 -4.35 -11.58
N GLN A 84 5.17 -4.96 -10.74
CA GLN A 84 3.96 -5.69 -11.12
C GLN A 84 2.75 -4.74 -11.24
N SER A 85 1.76 -5.16 -12.05
CA SER A 85 0.50 -4.44 -12.19
C SER A 85 -0.42 -4.76 -11.01
N PHE A 86 -0.69 -3.74 -10.19
CA PHE A 86 -1.63 -3.86 -9.09
C PHE A 86 -2.24 -2.52 -8.70
N VAL A 87 -3.37 -2.59 -8.00
CA VAL A 87 -3.99 -1.46 -7.31
C VAL A 87 -4.31 -1.82 -5.86
N LEU A 88 -4.39 -0.82 -4.99
CA LEU A 88 -4.98 -0.94 -3.68
C LEU A 88 -6.33 -0.22 -3.68
N ALA A 89 -7.38 -0.92 -3.27
CA ALA A 89 -8.70 -0.35 -3.04
C ALA A 89 -9.02 -0.36 -1.53
N ASP A 90 -9.73 0.66 -1.05
CA ASP A 90 -10.14 0.72 0.35
C ASP A 90 -11.58 0.23 0.53
N PRO A 91 -11.80 -0.98 1.07
CA PRO A 91 -13.15 -1.53 1.26
C PRO A 91 -13.96 -0.81 2.35
N ASN A 92 -13.34 0.05 3.16
CA ASN A 92 -14.01 0.81 4.22
C ASN A 92 -14.63 2.13 3.71
N LEU A 93 -14.30 2.54 2.48
CA LEU A 93 -14.87 3.70 1.82
C LEU A 93 -16.03 3.30 0.90
N PHE A 94 -16.95 4.25 0.66
CA PHE A 94 -18.08 4.04 -0.21
C PHE A 94 -17.62 3.60 -1.61
N ASP A 95 -18.21 2.51 -2.09
CA ASP A 95 -17.92 1.92 -3.40
C ASP A 95 -16.52 1.33 -3.61
N MET A 96 -15.74 1.14 -2.54
CA MET A 96 -14.40 0.53 -2.57
C MET A 96 -13.45 1.17 -3.62
N PRO A 97 -13.17 2.47 -3.48
CA PRO A 97 -12.40 3.23 -4.46
C PRO A 97 -10.92 2.82 -4.43
N ILE A 98 -10.26 2.95 -5.58
CA ILE A 98 -8.81 2.81 -5.70
C ILE A 98 -8.13 3.97 -4.98
N VAL A 99 -7.25 3.65 -4.03
CA VAL A 99 -6.40 4.61 -3.30
C VAL A 99 -4.95 4.62 -3.79
N TYR A 100 -4.54 3.58 -4.54
CA TYR A 100 -3.24 3.51 -5.19
C TYR A 100 -3.28 2.68 -6.47
N ALA A 101 -2.55 3.11 -7.48
CA ALA A 101 -2.35 2.37 -8.72
C ALA A 101 -0.88 2.35 -9.12
N SER A 102 -0.34 1.14 -9.37
CA SER A 102 1.04 0.97 -9.79
C SER A 102 1.26 1.47 -11.22
N ASP A 103 2.48 1.89 -11.56
CA ASP A 103 2.79 2.34 -12.92
C ASP A 103 2.56 1.24 -13.97
N ALA A 104 2.75 -0.03 -13.59
CA ALA A 104 2.48 -1.16 -14.47
C ALA A 104 0.98 -1.33 -14.76
N PHE A 105 0.11 -1.08 -13.76
CA PHE A 105 -1.34 -1.07 -13.97
C PHE A 105 -1.77 0.05 -14.92
N LEU A 106 -1.22 1.26 -14.74
CA LEU A 106 -1.51 2.40 -15.62
C LEU A 106 -1.08 2.11 -17.07
N ARG A 107 0.11 1.51 -17.27
CA ARG A 107 0.56 1.07 -18.60
C ARG A 107 -0.30 -0.05 -19.19
N LEU A 108 -0.69 -1.04 -18.38
CA LEU A 108 -1.51 -2.16 -18.82
C LEU A 108 -2.88 -1.70 -19.32
N THR A 109 -3.49 -0.75 -18.62
CA THR A 109 -4.87 -0.31 -18.86
C THR A 109 -4.99 0.93 -19.76
N GLY A 110 -3.91 1.71 -19.89
CA GLY A 110 -3.85 2.94 -20.66
C GLY A 110 -4.49 4.16 -19.97
N TYR A 111 -4.88 4.04 -18.70
CA TYR A 111 -5.43 5.15 -17.92
C TYR A 111 -4.33 5.92 -17.21
N ALA A 112 -4.53 7.23 -17.03
CA ALA A 112 -3.70 8.05 -16.17
C ALA A 112 -4.11 7.90 -14.70
N ARG A 113 -3.16 8.14 -13.79
CA ARG A 113 -3.38 7.97 -12.34
C ARG A 113 -4.58 8.77 -11.82
N HIS A 114 -4.73 10.02 -12.24
CA HIS A 114 -5.82 10.89 -11.80
C HIS A 114 -7.20 10.45 -12.34
N GLU A 115 -7.23 9.59 -13.36
CA GLU A 115 -8.48 9.05 -13.92
C GLU A 115 -8.95 7.82 -13.15
N VAL A 116 -8.06 7.13 -12.42
CA VAL A 116 -8.38 5.86 -11.73
C VAL A 116 -8.50 6.01 -10.22
N LEU A 117 -7.75 6.94 -9.61
CA LEU A 117 -7.86 7.20 -8.17
C LEU A 117 -9.27 7.68 -7.82
N GLY A 118 -9.86 7.10 -6.78
CA GLY A 118 -11.24 7.40 -6.37
C GLY A 118 -12.32 6.58 -7.09
N LEU A 119 -11.97 5.80 -8.12
CA LEU A 119 -12.93 4.95 -8.81
C LEU A 119 -12.87 3.51 -8.34
N ASN A 120 -14.00 2.80 -8.43
CA ASN A 120 -14.01 1.35 -8.31
C ASN A 120 -13.44 0.69 -9.57
N CYS A 121 -12.65 -0.38 -9.42
CA CYS A 121 -12.01 -1.11 -10.53
C CYS A 121 -12.97 -1.64 -11.61
N ARG A 122 -14.28 -1.72 -11.35
CA ARG A 122 -15.27 -2.19 -12.33
C ARG A 122 -15.37 -1.35 -13.61
N PHE A 123 -14.73 -0.17 -13.66
CA PHE A 123 -14.60 0.59 -14.91
C PHE A 123 -13.86 -0.18 -16.01
N LEU A 124 -13.09 -1.21 -15.65
CA LEU A 124 -12.42 -2.11 -16.60
C LEU A 124 -13.37 -3.16 -17.20
N SER A 125 -14.58 -3.33 -16.67
CA SER A 125 -15.59 -4.20 -17.26
C SER A 125 -16.19 -3.59 -18.53
N GLY A 126 -16.63 -4.42 -19.46
CA GLY A 126 -17.33 -4.01 -20.68
C GLY A 126 -18.42 -5.00 -21.07
N LEU A 127 -18.87 -4.91 -22.33
CA LEU A 127 -20.06 -5.62 -22.82
C LEU A 127 -19.95 -7.14 -22.67
N ASP A 128 -18.79 -7.71 -22.97
CA ASP A 128 -18.57 -9.16 -22.96
C ASP A 128 -17.93 -9.65 -21.65
N THR A 129 -17.82 -8.77 -20.63
CA THR A 129 -17.37 -9.18 -19.31
C THR A 129 -18.45 -10.01 -18.64
N ASP A 130 -18.15 -11.28 -18.39
CA ASP A 130 -19.07 -12.23 -17.76
C ASP A 130 -19.56 -11.76 -16.37
N PRO A 131 -20.88 -11.53 -16.20
CA PRO A 131 -21.46 -11.12 -14.92
C PRO A 131 -21.29 -12.17 -13.80
N SER A 132 -21.22 -13.46 -14.14
CA SER A 132 -21.08 -14.52 -13.14
C SER A 132 -19.72 -14.48 -12.45
N THR A 133 -18.66 -14.18 -13.21
CA THR A 133 -17.32 -13.92 -12.69
C THR A 133 -17.29 -12.68 -11.78
N GLN A 134 -18.01 -11.60 -12.13
CA GLN A 134 -18.12 -10.42 -11.27
C GLN A 134 -18.84 -10.72 -9.95
N PHE A 135 -19.90 -11.54 -10.01
CA PHE A 135 -20.62 -11.99 -8.83
C PHE A 135 -19.70 -12.80 -7.90
N LEU A 136 -18.94 -13.75 -8.44
CA LEU A 136 -17.95 -14.54 -7.68
C LEU A 136 -16.92 -13.64 -6.98
N ILE A 137 -16.37 -12.64 -7.69
CA ILE A 137 -15.45 -11.66 -7.09
C ILE A 137 -16.13 -10.96 -5.90
N LYS A 138 -17.37 -10.51 -6.07
CA LYS A 138 -18.13 -9.82 -5.02
C LYS A 138 -18.33 -10.72 -3.80
N GLU A 139 -18.69 -11.98 -3.99
CA GLU A 139 -18.85 -12.95 -2.89
C GLU A 139 -17.53 -13.17 -2.14
N CYS A 140 -16.41 -13.33 -2.84
CA CYS A 140 -15.10 -13.49 -2.20
C CYS A 140 -14.71 -12.24 -1.37
N ILE A 141 -14.95 -11.04 -1.91
CA ILE A 141 -14.70 -9.78 -1.20
C ILE A 141 -15.56 -9.69 0.06
N GLN A 142 -16.87 -9.99 -0.03
CA GLN A 142 -17.79 -9.97 1.11
C GLN A 142 -17.41 -11.00 2.17
N ALA A 143 -16.87 -12.14 1.76
CA ALA A 143 -16.38 -13.17 2.68
C ALA A 143 -14.96 -12.89 3.22
N GLU A 144 -14.33 -11.78 2.82
CA GLU A 144 -12.94 -11.43 3.09
C GLU A 144 -11.92 -12.54 2.75
N ARG A 145 -12.14 -13.23 1.62
CA ARG A 145 -11.30 -14.33 1.15
C ARG A 145 -10.55 -13.94 -0.13
N PRO A 146 -9.33 -14.46 -0.35
CA PRO A 146 -8.66 -14.30 -1.63
C PRO A 146 -9.50 -14.86 -2.79
N CYS A 147 -9.40 -14.21 -3.95
CA CYS A 147 -10.10 -14.61 -5.17
C CYS A 147 -9.11 -14.62 -6.34
N THR A 148 -9.13 -15.67 -7.16
CA THR A 148 -8.36 -15.72 -8.40
C THR A 148 -9.30 -16.13 -9.52
N VAL A 149 -9.44 -15.27 -10.53
CA VAL A 149 -10.34 -15.50 -11.66
C VAL A 149 -9.69 -15.04 -12.96
N ARG A 150 -10.19 -15.56 -14.08
CA ARG A 150 -9.89 -15.02 -15.41
C ARG A 150 -11.09 -14.20 -15.88
N ILE A 151 -10.93 -12.89 -16.02
CA ILE A 151 -12.00 -11.96 -16.38
C ILE A 151 -11.63 -11.17 -17.62
N LEU A 152 -12.59 -10.91 -18.50
CA LEU A 152 -12.37 -10.05 -19.65
C LEU A 152 -12.45 -8.58 -19.21
N ASN A 153 -11.39 -7.82 -19.47
CA ASN A 153 -11.30 -6.39 -19.16
C ASN A 153 -11.03 -5.57 -20.41
N TYR A 154 -11.29 -4.27 -20.33
CA TYR A 154 -11.15 -3.33 -21.44
C TYR A 154 -10.24 -2.16 -21.02
N ARG A 155 -9.31 -1.84 -21.90
CA ARG A 155 -8.43 -0.66 -21.76
C ARG A 155 -9.19 0.62 -22.07
N LYS A 156 -8.53 1.75 -21.82
CA LYS A 156 -9.05 3.08 -22.15
C LYS A 156 -9.42 3.22 -23.64
N ASP A 157 -8.59 2.65 -24.51
CA ASP A 157 -8.78 2.62 -25.97
C ASP A 157 -9.85 1.62 -26.45
N LYS A 158 -10.57 0.99 -25.52
CA LYS A 158 -11.61 -0.04 -25.76
C LYS A 158 -11.09 -1.38 -26.28
N THR A 159 -9.78 -1.58 -26.38
CA THR A 159 -9.23 -2.92 -26.65
C THR A 159 -9.48 -3.83 -25.45
N SER A 160 -9.87 -5.06 -25.70
CA SER A 160 -10.06 -6.06 -24.66
C SER A 160 -8.77 -6.80 -24.34
N PHE A 161 -8.69 -7.35 -23.13
CA PHE A 161 -7.67 -8.29 -22.73
C PHE A 161 -8.20 -9.22 -21.64
N TRP A 162 -7.71 -10.46 -21.63
CA TRP A 162 -7.94 -11.37 -20.52
C TRP A 162 -7.06 -10.94 -19.35
N ASN A 163 -7.70 -10.59 -18.24
CA ASN A 163 -7.03 -10.29 -16.98
C ASN A 163 -7.09 -11.55 -16.10
N PHE A 164 -5.93 -12.11 -15.80
CA PHE A 164 -5.81 -13.07 -14.70
C PHE A 164 -5.76 -12.25 -13.41
N LEU A 165 -6.93 -12.09 -12.78
CA LEU A 165 -7.12 -11.20 -11.65
C LEU A 165 -6.96 -11.99 -10.35
N HIS A 166 -6.05 -11.52 -9.50
CA HIS A 166 -5.93 -11.98 -8.11
C HIS A 166 -6.28 -10.85 -7.15
N ILE A 167 -7.23 -11.09 -6.26
CA ILE A 167 -7.65 -10.15 -5.21
C ILE A 167 -7.32 -10.76 -3.86
N SER A 168 -6.62 -10.02 -3.01
CA SER A 168 -6.26 -10.47 -1.66
C SER A 168 -6.51 -9.39 -0.61
N PRO A 169 -7.16 -9.73 0.52
CA PRO A 169 -7.35 -8.78 1.62
C PRO A 169 -6.02 -8.49 2.34
N VAL A 170 -5.71 -7.21 2.51
CA VAL A 170 -4.58 -6.73 3.31
C VAL A 170 -5.10 -6.37 4.69
N ARG A 171 -4.56 -7.03 5.73
CA ARG A 171 -5.00 -6.90 7.11
C ARG A 171 -3.99 -6.11 7.93
N ASN A 172 -4.49 -5.30 8.87
CA ASN A 172 -3.66 -4.67 9.88
C ASN A 172 -3.31 -5.66 11.01
N ALA A 173 -2.57 -5.19 12.03
CA ALA A 173 -2.19 -6.00 13.18
C ALA A 173 -3.37 -6.55 14.00
N THR A 174 -4.56 -5.94 13.91
CA THR A 174 -5.78 -6.42 14.58
C THR A 174 -6.54 -7.47 13.74
N GLY A 175 -6.03 -7.83 12.57
CA GLY A 175 -6.70 -8.75 11.63
C GLY A 175 -7.80 -8.09 10.80
N LYS A 176 -8.07 -6.78 10.96
CA LYS A 176 -9.08 -6.06 10.18
C LYS A 176 -8.58 -5.80 8.77
N VAL A 177 -9.42 -6.04 7.75
CA VAL A 177 -9.11 -5.67 6.36
C VAL A 177 -9.07 -4.15 6.23
N ILE A 178 -7.92 -3.63 5.81
CA ILE A 178 -7.71 -2.20 5.55
C ILE A 178 -7.65 -1.89 4.06
N PHE A 179 -7.20 -2.83 3.23
CA PHE A 179 -7.17 -2.68 1.78
C PHE A 179 -7.49 -4.01 1.09
N LEU A 180 -7.89 -3.93 -0.17
CA LEU A 180 -7.89 -5.04 -1.12
C LEU A 180 -6.77 -4.79 -2.14
N ALA A 181 -5.84 -5.74 -2.26
CA ALA A 181 -4.82 -5.71 -3.29
C ALA A 181 -5.32 -6.47 -4.52
N ASN A 182 -5.46 -5.78 -5.65
CA ASN A 182 -5.90 -6.36 -6.91
C ASN A 182 -4.69 -6.41 -7.87
N SER A 183 -4.17 -7.61 -8.13
CA SER A 183 -3.06 -7.85 -9.03
C SER A 183 -3.59 -8.34 -10.39
N SER A 184 -3.09 -7.75 -11.47
CA SER A 184 -3.45 -8.12 -12.85
C SER A 184 -2.23 -8.65 -13.57
N PHE A 185 -2.36 -9.80 -14.24
CA PHE A 185 -1.29 -10.45 -15.00
C PHE A 185 -1.62 -10.51 -16.49
#